data_AF-A0A099XN46-F1
#
_entry.id   AF-A0A099XN46-F1
#
_cell.length_a   1.000
_cell.length_b   1.000
_cell.length_c   1.000
_cell.angle_alpha   90.00
_cell.angle_beta   90.00
_cell.angle_gamma   90.00
#
_symmetry.space_group_name_H-M   'P 1'
#
loop_
_entity.id
_entity.type
_entity.pdbx_description
1 polymer ?
#
loop_
_entity_poly.entity_id
_entity_poly.type
_entity_poly.pdbx_seq_one_letter_code
_entity_poly.pdbx_strand_id
1 'polypeptide(L)' 'MEPSFFYGAMYVNYGIIVALFVAIFIICKVILDLTIIQSFATIIVASLVLAPVNLRLSRIIWINMFVSYQKKQ' A
#
# COMPACT_ATOMS: atom_id res chain seq x y z
N MET A 1 2.03 15.51 15.14
CA MET A 1 2.86 14.59 14.34
C MET A 1 3.62 15.43 13.34
N GLU A 2 4.95 15.34 13.32
CA GLU A 2 5.79 16.18 12.46
C GLU A 2 5.62 15.82 10.97
N PRO A 3 5.75 16.78 10.04
CA PRO A 3 5.63 16.52 8.59
C PRO A 3 6.56 15.41 8.09
N SER A 4 7.78 15.34 8.61
CA SER A 4 8.81 14.32 8.32
C SER A 4 8.30 12.88 8.47
N PHE A 5 7.47 12.62 9.48
CA PHE A 5 6.84 11.32 9.70
C PHE A 5 5.98 10.88 8.51
N PHE A 6 5.21 11.81 7.93
CA PHE A 6 4.36 11.51 6.79
C PHE A 6 5.16 11.23 5.52
N TYR A 7 6.28 11.93 5.31
CA TYR A 7 7.18 11.66 4.19
C TYR A 7 7.75 10.24 4.26
N GLY A 8 8.25 9.82 5.42
CA GLY A 8 8.75 8.46 5.63
C GLY A 8 7.68 7.39 5.38
N ALA A 9 6.48 7.59 5.93
CA ALA A 9 5.36 6.69 5.71
C ALA A 9 4.99 6.59 4.21
N MET A 10 5.04 7.69 3.44
CA MET A 10 4.75 7.65 2.01
C MET A 10 5.75 6.78 1.21
N TYR A 11 7.02 6.68 1.63
CA TYR A 11 7.96 5.75 1.01
C TYR A 11 7.53 4.28 1.19
N VAL A 12 7.04 3.93 2.38
CA VAL A 12 6.46 2.60 2.65
C VAL A 12 5.20 2.38 1.80
N ASN A 13 4.39 3.42 1.61
CA ASN A 13 3.18 3.35 0.79
C ASN A 13 3.48 3.00 -0.67
N TYR A 14 4.59 3.47 -1.26
CA TYR A 14 4.99 3.06 -2.60
C TYR A 14 5.21 1.54 -2.69
N GLY A 15 5.92 0.95 -1.72
CA GLY A 15 6.13 -0.49 -1.66
C GLY A 15 4.82 -1.28 -1.55
N ILE A 16 3.90 -0.81 -0.70
CA ILE A 16 2.57 -1.43 -0.54
C ILE A 16 1.78 -1.39 -1.87
N ILE A 17 1.75 -0.24 -2.54
CA ILE A 17 1.00 -0.06 -3.78
C ILE A 17 1.58 -0.94 -4.90
N VAL A 18 2.91 -1.03 -5.02
CA VAL A 18 3.55 -1.93 -6.00
C VAL A 18 3.16 -3.38 -5.74
N ALA A 19 3.26 -3.84 -4.48
CA ALA A 19 2.87 -5.20 -4.11
C ALA A 19 1.39 -5.48 -4.40
N LEU A 20 0.51 -4.51 -4.09
CA LEU A 20 -0.92 -4.59 -4.38
C LEU A 20 -1.19 -4.73 -5.88
N PHE A 21 -0.52 -3.94 -6.71
CA PHE A 21 -0.71 -3.98 -8.17
C PHE A 21 -0.25 -5.31 -8.75
N VAL A 22 0.91 -5.81 -8.33
CA VAL A 22 1.42 -7.11 -8.75
C VAL A 22 0.47 -8.23 -8.33
N ALA A 23 0.01 -8.23 -7.08
CA ALA A 23 -0.93 -9.24 -6.58
C ALA A 23 -2.25 -9.26 -7.37
N ILE A 24 -2.86 -8.08 -7.59
CA ILE A 24 -4.10 -7.98 -8.37
C ILE A 24 -3.86 -8.41 -9.81
N PHE A 25 -2.77 -7.99 -10.44
CA PHE A 25 -2.47 -8.40 -11.81
C PHE A 25 -2.32 -9.91 -11.94
N ILE A 26 -1.61 -10.56 -11.01
CA ILE A 26 -1.46 -12.03 -11.00
C ILE A 26 -2.83 -12.69 -10.83
N ILE A 27 -3.63 -12.26 -9.86
CA ILE A 27 -4.97 -12.82 -9.64
C ILE A 27 -5.84 -12.64 -10.89
N CYS A 28 -5.91 -11.44 -11.44
CA CYS A 28 -6.77 -11.15 -12.58
C CYS A 28 -6.30 -11.84 -13.85
N LYS A 29 -5.02 -11.68 -14.22
CA LYS A 29 -4.53 -12.13 -15.52
C LYS A 29 -4.06 -13.58 -15.53
N VAL A 30 -3.40 -14.04 -14.48
CA VAL A 30 -2.78 -15.38 -14.44
C VAL A 30 -3.76 -16.42 -13.90
N ILE A 31 -4.55 -16.07 -12.87
CA ILE A 31 -5.46 -17.03 -12.21
C ILE A 31 -6.85 -17.01 -12.86
N LEU A 32 -7.42 -15.81 -13.10
CA LEU A 32 -8.78 -15.65 -13.62
C LEU A 32 -8.85 -15.45 -15.15
N ASP A 33 -7.70 -15.40 -15.82
CA ASP A 33 -7.54 -15.17 -17.26
C ASP A 33 -8.34 -13.98 -17.83
N LEU A 34 -8.48 -12.91 -17.04
CA LEU A 34 -9.09 -11.66 -17.52
C LEU A 34 -8.28 -11.07 -18.68
N THR A 35 -8.91 -10.22 -19.49
CA THR A 35 -8.16 -9.44 -20.48
C THR A 35 -7.21 -8.45 -19.79
N ILE A 36 -6.18 -8.01 -20.51
CA ILE A 36 -5.22 -7.02 -19.99
C ILE A 36 -5.95 -5.73 -19.56
N ILE A 37 -6.90 -5.26 -20.36
CA ILE A 37 -7.68 -4.05 -20.07
C ILE A 37 -8.51 -4.23 -18.79
N GLN A 38 -9.21 -5.36 -18.64
CA GLN A 38 -9.98 -5.65 -17.43
C GLN A 38 -9.09 -5.75 -16.19
N SER A 39 -7.89 -6.33 -16.32
CA SER A 39 -6.93 -6.43 -15.23
C SER A 39 -6.47 -5.05 -14.75
N PHE A 40 -6.12 -4.15 -15.69
CA PHE A 40 -5.76 -2.76 -15.35
C PHE A 40 -6.93 -1.97 -14.76
N ALA A 41 -8.14 -2.11 -15.31
CA ALA A 41 -9.33 -1.49 -14.74
C ALA A 41 -9.56 -1.95 -13.29
N THR A 42 -9.36 -3.25 -13.02
CA THR A 42 -9.48 -3.82 -11.68
C THR A 42 -8.41 -3.25 -10.74
N ILE A 43 -7.16 -3.11 -11.19
CA ILE A 43 -6.09 -2.48 -10.40
C ILE A 43 -6.48 -1.06 -10.00
N ILE A 44 -6.98 -0.24 -10.95
CA ILE A 44 -7.39 1.13 -10.68
C ILE A 44 -8.52 1.15 -9.64
N VAL A 45 -9.60 0.40 -9.86
CA VAL A 45 -10.75 0.36 -8.94
C VAL A 45 -10.32 -0.11 -7.55
N ALA A 46 -9.60 -1.23 -7.46
CA ALA A 46 -9.13 -1.77 -6.20
C ALA A 46 -8.17 -0.81 -5.47
N SER A 47 -7.29 -0.11 -6.20
CA SER A 47 -6.38 0.87 -5.62
C SER A 47 -7.11 2.05 -4.98
N LEU A 48 -8.20 2.53 -5.59
CA LEU A 48 -9.02 3.61 -5.05
C LEU A 48 -9.79 3.15 -3.81
N VAL A 49 -10.38 1.95 -3.86
CA VAL A 49 -11.10 1.35 -2.73
C VAL A 49 -10.17 1.10 -1.54
N LEU A 50 -8.94 0.64 -1.80
CA LEU A 50 -7.96 0.31 -0.77
C LEU A 50 -7.07 1.49 -0.36
N ALA A 51 -7.16 2.64 -1.04
CA ALA A 51 -6.40 3.84 -0.71
C ALA A 51 -6.43 4.21 0.79
N PRO A 52 -7.59 4.30 1.48
CA PRO A 52 -7.59 4.62 2.90
C PRO A 52 -6.92 3.55 3.77
N VAL A 53 -6.96 2.28 3.36
CA VAL A 53 -6.32 1.17 4.06
C VAL A 53 -4.80 1.24 3.88
N ASN A 54 -4.32 1.42 2.66
CA ASN A 54 -2.90 1.52 2.34
C ASN A 54 -2.24 2.67 3.10
N LEU A 55 -2.87 3.85 3.13
CA LEU A 55 -2.37 5.01 3.88
C LEU A 55 -2.29 4.76 5.40
N ARG A 56 -3.23 3.98 5.96
CA ARG A 56 -3.18 3.60 7.38
C ARG A 56 -2.07 2.59 7.64
N LEU A 57 -1.99 1.56 6.81
CA LEU A 57 -1.00 0.49 6.93
C LEU A 57 0.42 1.02 6.78
N SER A 58 0.67 1.89 5.80
CA SER A 58 1.95 2.57 5.59
C SER A 58 2.43 3.27 6.87
N ARG A 59 1.54 4.00 7.56
CA ARG A 59 1.88 4.68 8.83
C ARG A 59 2.19 3.68 9.96
N ILE A 60 1.41 2.60 10.07
CA ILE A 60 1.63 1.57 11.10
C ILE A 60 2.97 0.88 10.88
N ILE A 61 3.27 0.49 9.64
CA ILE A 61 4.53 -0.16 9.28
C ILE A 61 5.71 0.80 9.54
N TRP A 62 5.60 2.06 9.11
CA TRP A 62 6.64 3.07 9.35
C TRP A 62 6.93 3.26 10.85
N ILE A 63 5.89 3.33 11.69
CA ILE A 63 6.05 3.41 13.15
C ILE A 63 6.82 2.19 13.68
N ASN A 64 6.42 0.98 13.28
CA ASN A 64 7.05 -0.25 13.77
C ASN A 64 8.51 -0.40 13.31
N MET A 65 8.86 0.12 12.13
CA MET A 65 10.22 0.02 11.61
C MET A 65 11.16 1.10 12.15
N PHE A 66 10.67 2.33 12.35
CA PHE A 66 11.55 3.49 12.54
C PHE A 66 11.23 4.37 13.76
N VAL A 67 10.11 4.16 14.45
CA VAL A 67 9.75 4.96 15.63
C VAL A 67 9.97 4.14 16.89
N SER A 68 11.12 4.36 17.53
CA SER A 68 11.45 3.72 18.80
C SER A 68 10.55 4.24 19.93
N TYR A 69 9.98 3.32 20.70
CA TYR A 69 9.14 3.66 21.85
C TYR A 69 10.00 4.28 22.97
N GLN A 70 9.79 5.57 23.25
CA GLN A 70 10.39 6.27 24.38
C GLN A 70 9.49 6.08 25.60
N LYS A 71 9.81 5.10 26.45
CA LYS A 71 9.12 4.92 27.74
C LYS A 71 9.53 6.09 28.64
N LYS A 72 8.62 7.03 28.89
CA LYS A 72 8.83 8.04 29.93
C LYS A 72 8.81 7.30 31.28
N GLN A 73 9.93 7.34 31.99
CA GLN A 73 10.02 6.83 33.37
C GLN A 73 8.99 7.50 34.26
#